data_AF-A0A9D5JDV7-F1
#
_entry.id   AF-A0A9D5JDV7-F1
#
_cell.length_a   1.000
_cell.length_b   1.000
_cell.length_c   1.000
_cell.angle_alpha   90.00
_cell.angle_beta   90.00
_cell.angle_gamma   90.00
#
_symmetry.space_group_name_H-M   'P 1'
#
loop_
_entity.id
_entity.type
_entity.pdbx_description
1 polymer ?
#
loop_
_entity_poly.entity_id
_entity_poly.type
_entity_poly.pdbx_seq_one_letter_code
_entity_poly.pdbx_strand_id
1 'polypeptide(L)'
;MPSALMPANASNLALQQTDERARDYARAGVAANTRRAYAADLRHFDAWCRVRGFETLPASPVTLSRYIADLALSASVSTVERRLAAISKAHQAAGHPTPTSDVGLGLDS
;
A
#
# COMPACT_ATOMS: atom_id res chain seq x y z
N MET A 1 57.57 20.74 4.93
CA MET A 1 56.19 21.17 4.63
C MET A 1 55.23 20.26 5.40
N PRO A 2 54.38 20.75 6.31
CA PRO A 2 53.48 19.89 7.07
C PRO A 2 52.32 19.45 6.18
N SER A 3 52.15 18.14 6.01
CA SER A 3 50.94 17.54 5.45
C SER A 3 49.77 17.83 6.40
N ALA A 4 48.85 18.69 5.97
CA ALA A 4 47.59 18.89 6.66
C ALA A 4 46.72 17.64 6.47
N LEU A 5 46.65 16.80 7.50
CA LEU A 5 45.59 15.80 7.64
C LEU A 5 44.25 16.55 7.65
N MET A 6 43.47 16.41 6.58
CA MET A 6 42.04 16.71 6.64
C MET A 6 41.41 15.84 7.74
N PRO A 7 40.51 16.38 8.58
CA PRO A 7 39.91 15.60 9.64
C PRO A 7 38.97 14.58 9.00
N ALA A 8 39.39 13.31 8.95
CA ALA A 8 38.60 12.17 8.46
C ALA A 8 37.17 12.13 9.05
N ASN A 9 36.96 12.76 10.22
CA ASN A 9 35.68 12.84 10.90
C ASN A 9 34.65 13.73 10.17
N ALA A 10 35.08 14.82 9.53
CA ALA A 10 34.17 15.73 8.82
C ALA A 10 33.65 15.12 7.50
N SER A 11 34.53 14.43 6.77
CA SER A 11 34.16 13.71 5.54
C SER A 11 33.23 12.53 5.84
N ASN A 12 33.49 11.78 6.92
CA ASN A 12 32.60 10.69 7.35
C ASN A 12 31.21 11.19 7.75
N LEU A 13 31.12 12.30 8.48
CA LEU A 13 29.84 12.90 8.88
C LEU A 13 29.02 13.36 7.66
N ALA A 14 29.67 13.97 6.67
CA ALA A 14 29.01 14.40 5.44
C ALA A 14 28.46 13.22 4.61
N LEU A 15 29.18 12.09 4.57
CA LEU A 15 28.71 10.86 3.93
C LEU A 15 27.50 10.28 4.65
N GLN A 16 27.53 10.20 5.99
CA GLN A 16 26.40 9.71 6.79
C GLN A 16 25.13 10.54 6.58
N GLN A 17 25.26 11.88 6.56
CA GLN A 17 24.13 12.78 6.28
C GLN A 17 23.54 12.58 4.88
N THR A 18 24.39 12.29 3.89
CA THR A 18 23.94 12.02 2.52
C THR A 18 23.17 10.71 2.45
N ASP A 19 23.65 9.67 3.14
CA ASP A 19 22.97 8.37 3.23
C ASP A 19 21.60 8.47 3.92
N GLU A 20 21.50 9.24 5.00
CA GLU A 20 20.23 9.49 5.70
C GLU A 20 19.22 10.17 4.79
N ARG A 21 19.61 11.23 4.08
CA ARG A 21 18.75 11.92 3.11
C ARG A 21 18.30 11.00 1.98
N ALA A 22 19.19 10.15 1.47
CA ALA A 22 18.86 9.18 0.44
C ALA A 22 17.82 8.15 0.94
N ARG A 23 17.97 7.66 2.17
CA ARG A 23 17.00 6.75 2.80
C ARG A 23 15.64 7.42 2.99
N ASP A 24 15.61 8.65 3.46
CA ASP A 24 14.36 9.39 3.67
C ASP A 24 13.64 9.68 2.36
N TYR A 25 14.39 10.05 1.31
CA TYR A 25 13.84 10.21 -0.03
C TYR A 25 13.26 8.89 -0.58
N ALA A 26 13.99 7.78 -0.42
CA ALA A 26 13.52 6.45 -0.83
C ALA A 26 12.24 6.05 -0.07
N ARG A 27 12.19 6.25 1.25
CA ARG A 27 11.00 5.99 2.08
C ARG A 27 9.80 6.85 1.64
N ALA A 28 10.02 8.14 1.39
CA ALA A 28 9.00 9.05 0.91
C ALA A 28 8.46 8.61 -0.47
N GLY A 29 9.35 8.18 -1.36
CA GLY A 29 9.02 7.63 -2.67
C GLY A 29 8.18 6.35 -2.57
N VAL A 30 8.57 5.40 -1.72
CA VAL A 30 7.80 4.16 -1.47
C VAL A 30 6.41 4.51 -0.93
N ALA A 31 6.32 5.40 0.06
CA ALA A 31 5.03 5.81 0.61
C ALA A 31 4.12 6.48 -0.44
N ALA A 32 4.69 7.33 -1.31
CA ALA A 32 3.96 7.93 -2.42
C ALA A 32 3.48 6.88 -3.43
N ASN A 33 4.32 5.88 -3.73
CA ASN A 33 3.95 4.79 -4.61
C ASN A 33 2.81 3.94 -4.02
N THR A 34 2.89 3.59 -2.73
CA THR A 34 1.82 2.84 -2.04
C THR A 34 0.50 3.60 -2.07
N ARG A 35 0.50 4.92 -1.81
CA ARG A 35 -0.73 5.74 -1.91
C ARG A 35 -1.33 5.73 -3.31
N ARG A 36 -0.49 5.85 -4.35
CA ARG A 36 -0.95 5.80 -5.75
C ARG A 36 -1.50 4.41 -6.11
N ALA A 37 -0.82 3.36 -5.67
CA ALA A 37 -1.24 1.98 -5.87
C ALA A 37 -2.61 1.73 -5.23
N TYR A 38 -2.79 2.12 -3.96
CA TYR A 38 -4.08 1.98 -3.27
C TYR A 38 -5.19 2.78 -3.94
N ALA A 39 -4.91 4.01 -4.38
CA ALA A 39 -5.90 4.80 -5.11
C ALA A 39 -6.32 4.12 -6.42
N ALA A 40 -5.39 3.49 -7.14
CA ALA A 40 -5.71 2.72 -8.35
C ALA A 40 -6.53 1.46 -8.04
N ASP A 41 -6.18 0.75 -6.97
CA ASP A 41 -6.89 -0.44 -6.52
C ASP A 41 -8.35 -0.13 -6.16
N LEU A 42 -8.55 0.96 -5.40
CA LEU A 42 -9.88 1.43 -5.01
C LEU A 42 -10.72 1.84 -6.22
N ARG A 43 -10.15 2.57 -7.19
CA ARG A 43 -10.87 2.94 -8.42
C ARG A 43 -11.36 1.71 -9.19
N HIS A 44 -10.55 0.67 -9.24
CA HIS A 44 -10.94 -0.55 -9.91
C HIS A 44 -12.04 -1.30 -9.15
N PHE A 45 -11.94 -1.42 -7.83
CA PHE A 45 -13.01 -2.03 -7.04
C PHE A 45 -14.33 -1.26 -7.20
N ASP A 46 -14.27 0.07 -7.14
CA ASP A 46 -15.40 0.96 -7.33
C ASP A 46 -16.05 0.85 -8.72
N ALA A 47 -15.24 0.77 -9.78
CA ALA A 47 -15.73 0.48 -11.12
C ALA A 47 -16.41 -0.90 -11.21
N TRP A 48 -15.80 -1.92 -10.60
CA TRP A 48 -16.35 -3.28 -10.58
C TRP A 48 -17.71 -3.35 -9.86
N CYS A 49 -17.84 -2.65 -8.73
CA CYS A 49 -19.07 -2.54 -7.95
C CYS A 49 -20.15 -1.82 -8.74
N ARG A 50 -19.84 -0.66 -9.33
CA ARG A 50 -20.81 0.13 -10.12
C ARG A 50 -21.43 -0.64 -11.26
N VAL A 51 -20.63 -1.39 -12.02
CA VAL A 51 -21.12 -2.20 -13.15
C VAL A 51 -22.12 -3.28 -12.68
N ARG A 52 -22.01 -3.73 -11.43
CA ARG A 52 -22.83 -4.81 -10.85
C ARG A 52 -23.88 -4.33 -9.85
N GLY A 53 -24.01 -3.02 -9.65
CA GLY A 53 -24.95 -2.44 -8.70
C GLY A 53 -24.62 -2.72 -7.23
N PHE A 54 -23.35 -2.98 -6.89
CA PHE A 54 -22.92 -3.15 -5.50
C PHE A 54 -22.48 -1.83 -4.87
N GLU A 55 -22.60 -1.74 -3.55
CA GLU A 55 -22.08 -0.63 -2.76
C GLU A 55 -20.58 -0.81 -2.51
N THR A 56 -19.81 0.26 -2.74
CA THR A 56 -18.35 0.23 -2.61
C THR A 56 -17.89 0.47 -1.17
N LEU A 57 -18.68 1.22 -0.38
CA LEU A 57 -18.35 1.60 0.99
C LEU A 57 -19.63 2.00 1.75
N PRO A 58 -20.03 1.25 2.80
CA PRO A 58 -19.45 0.00 3.25
C PRO A 58 -19.76 -1.15 2.28
N ALA A 59 -18.72 -1.86 1.82
CA ALA A 59 -18.91 -3.07 1.06
C ALA A 59 -19.28 -4.24 1.98
N SER A 60 -20.23 -5.08 1.57
CA SER A 60 -20.55 -6.30 2.31
C SER A 60 -19.48 -7.38 2.10
N PRO A 61 -19.29 -8.32 3.06
CA PRO A 61 -18.38 -9.46 2.89
C PRO A 61 -18.65 -10.25 1.61
N VAL A 62 -19.93 -10.46 1.27
CA VAL A 62 -20.34 -11.16 0.04
C VAL A 62 -19.90 -10.40 -1.23
N THR A 63 -19.99 -9.06 -1.23
CA THR A 63 -19.48 -8.23 -2.35
C THR A 63 -17.99 -8.43 -2.52
N LEU A 64 -17.25 -8.44 -1.41
CA LEU A 64 -15.81 -8.61 -1.42
C LEU A 64 -15.41 -10.02 -1.90
N SER A 65 -16.07 -11.09 -1.43
CA SER A 65 -15.81 -12.47 -1.89
C SER A 65 -16.02 -12.62 -3.41
N ARG A 66 -17.08 -12.01 -3.96
CA ARG A 66 -17.33 -12.03 -5.41
C ARG A 66 -16.26 -11.28 -6.19
N TYR A 67 -15.82 -10.14 -5.66
CA TYR A 67 -14.75 -9.36 -6.27
C TYR A 67 -13.43 -10.12 -6.31
N ILE A 68 -13.08 -10.82 -5.22
CA ILE A 68 -11.87 -11.66 -5.17
C ILE A 68 -11.97 -12.82 -6.15
N ALA A 69 -13.12 -13.50 -6.21
CA ALA A 69 -13.32 -14.60 -7.15
C ALA A 69 -13.12 -14.16 -8.61
N ASP A 70 -13.60 -12.98 -8.99
CA ASP A 70 -13.41 -12.41 -10.33
C ASP A 70 -11.96 -11.98 -10.58
N LEU A 71 -11.31 -11.36 -9.58
CA LEU A 71 -9.90 -10.99 -9.67
C LEU A 71 -8.99 -12.20 -9.87
N ALA A 72 -9.25 -13.30 -9.17
CA ALA A 72 -8.41 -14.50 -9.20
C ALA A 72 -8.30 -15.13 -10.60
N LEU A 73 -9.21 -14.79 -11.52
CA LEU A 73 -9.16 -15.24 -12.92
C LEU A 73 -8.04 -14.56 -13.73
N SER A 74 -7.55 -13.41 -13.28
CA SER A 74 -6.63 -12.56 -14.08
C SER A 74 -5.53 -11.84 -13.29
N ALA A 75 -5.58 -11.86 -11.96
CA ALA A 75 -4.65 -11.17 -11.09
C ALA A 75 -3.75 -12.15 -10.30
N SER A 76 -2.50 -11.75 -10.06
CA SER A 76 -1.61 -12.46 -9.14
C SER A 76 -2.12 -12.40 -7.70
N VAL A 77 -1.74 -13.37 -6.87
CA VAL A 77 -2.01 -13.37 -5.42
C VAL A 77 -1.59 -12.04 -4.77
N SER A 78 -0.38 -11.56 -5.09
CA SER A 78 0.14 -10.28 -4.60
C SER A 78 -0.72 -9.06 -5.00
N THR A 79 -1.40 -9.13 -6.15
CA THR A 79 -2.32 -8.07 -6.57
C THR A 79 -3.63 -8.15 -5.80
N VAL A 80 -4.15 -9.36 -5.54
CA VAL A 80 -5.35 -9.57 -4.73
C VAL A 80 -5.14 -9.06 -3.31
N GLU A 81 -4.04 -9.46 -2.65
CA GLU A 81 -3.70 -9.02 -1.29
C GLU A 81 -3.56 -7.50 -1.19
N ARG A 82 -2.85 -6.88 -2.14
CA ARG A 82 -2.68 -5.41 -2.16
C ARG A 82 -4.01 -4.69 -2.32
N ARG A 83 -4.91 -5.20 -3.17
CA ARG A 83 -6.27 -4.64 -3.34
C ARG A 83 -7.10 -4.81 -2.06
N LEU A 84 -7.00 -5.95 -1.39
CA LEU A 84 -7.67 -6.17 -0.09
C LEU A 84 -7.18 -5.20 0.98
N ALA A 85 -5.86 -4.99 1.07
CA ALA A 85 -5.28 -4.00 1.97
C ALA A 85 -5.80 -2.58 1.67
N ALA A 86 -5.89 -2.20 0.40
CA ALA A 86 -6.43 -0.90 -0.02
C ALA A 86 -7.91 -0.74 0.40
N ILE A 87 -8.76 -1.75 0.16
CA ILE A 87 -10.18 -1.75 0.54
C ILE A 87 -10.35 -1.67 2.05
N SER A 88 -9.58 -2.46 2.80
CA SER A 88 -9.59 -2.44 4.27
C SER A 88 -9.22 -1.05 4.81
N LYS A 89 -8.18 -0.43 4.25
CA LYS A 89 -7.77 0.93 4.63
C LYS A 89 -8.81 1.98 4.30
N ALA A 90 -9.53 1.85 3.19
CA ALA A 90 -10.65 2.75 2.87
C ALA A 90 -11.79 2.64 3.89
N HIS A 91 -12.16 1.42 4.30
CA HIS A 91 -13.18 1.21 5.34
C HIS A 91 -12.77 1.81 6.68
N GLN A 92 -11.54 1.52 7.12
CA GLN A 92 -10.97 2.08 8.35
C GLN A 92 -10.96 3.61 8.33
N ALA A 93 -10.54 4.22 7.21
CA ALA A 93 -10.50 5.67 7.06
C ALA A 93 -11.89 6.33 7.09
N ALA A 94 -12.94 5.60 6.70
CA ALA A 94 -14.33 6.05 6.73
C ALA A 94 -15.07 5.69 8.03
N GLY A 95 -14.42 5.03 8.98
CA GLY A 95 -15.04 4.61 10.25
C GLY A 95 -15.95 3.39 10.14
N HIS A 96 -15.81 2.58 9.07
CA HIS A 96 -16.56 1.35 8.87
C HIS A 96 -15.73 0.11 9.26
N PRO A 97 -16.38 -0.98 9.72
CA PRO A 97 -15.71 -2.27 9.87
C PRO A 97 -15.19 -2.76 8.52
N THR A 98 -14.05 -3.46 8.52
CA THR A 98 -13.47 -3.99 7.28
C THR A 98 -14.13 -5.31 6.91
N PRO A 99 -14.68 -5.45 5.70
CA PRO A 99 -15.28 -6.72 5.25
C PRO A 99 -14.23 -7.80 5.02
N THR A 100 -12.94 -7.45 4.97
CA THR A 100 -11.83 -8.40 4.75
C THR A 100 -11.70 -9.45 5.85
N SER A 101 -12.10 -9.13 7.08
CA SER A 101 -12.04 -10.06 8.23
C SER A 101 -13.02 -11.23 8.07
N ASP A 102 -14.17 -10.96 7.45
CA ASP A 102 -15.28 -11.91 7.35
C ASP A 102 -15.19 -12.79 6.10
N VAL A 103 -14.22 -12.53 5.22
CA VAL A 103 -14.06 -13.26 3.96
C VAL A 103 -13.30 -14.59 4.12
N GLY A 104 -12.82 -14.92 5.33
CA GLY A 104 -12.26 -16.25 5.63
C GLY A 104 -10.97 -16.58 4.86
N LEU A 105 -10.21 -15.57 4.43
CA LEU A 105 -8.95 -15.74 3.69
C LEU A 105 -7.69 -15.79 4.56
N GLY A 106 -7.81 -15.81 5.90
CA GLY A 106 -6.67 -16.03 6.80
C GLY A 106 -5.51 -15.05 6.60
N LEU A 107 -5.79 -13.76 6.45
CA LEU A 107 -4.77 -12.70 6.27
C LEU A 107 -4.26 -12.14 7.62
N ASP A 108 -4.55 -12.84 8.72
CA ASP A 108 -4.21 -12.49 10.10
C ASP A 108 -3.20 -13.46 10.75
N SER A 109 -2.41 -14.19 9.96
CA SER A 109 -1.26 -14.98 10.43
C SER A 109 0.08 -14.38 10.04
#